data_AF-A0A843J5J4-F1
#
_entry.id   AF-A0A843J5J4-F1
#
_cell.length_a   1.000
_cell.length_b   1.000
_cell.length_c   1.000
_cell.angle_alpha   90.00
_cell.angle_beta   90.00
_cell.angle_gamma   90.00
#
_symmetry.space_group_name_H-M   'P 1'
#
loop_
_entity.id
_entity.type
_entity.pdbx_description
1 polymer ?
#
loop_
_entity_poly.entity_id
_entity_poly.type
_entity_poly.pdbx_seq_one_letter_code
_entity_poly.pdbx_strand_id
1 'polypeptide(L)'
;MFPKIDDLLEMRTIEGSRIEYKKGWNPVKILHTICAFANDIENIGGGYIVIGVEEKDGSPQLPPVGIDKGQIDSINKELLNLSYLLDPVYIPSPEYAVVDGKDLLLNEAIVGPSRPYRCPDSISKDKKDRAGSSYYIRKLSSTIKAGKDDEMRLFDVSNHRPFDCRANPSATIADLRPSLLYEYLGR
;
A
#
# COMPACT_ATOMS: atom_id res chain seq x y z
N MET A 1 11.11 1.15 -10.04
CA MET A 1 12.10 2.04 -9.38
C MET A 1 11.33 2.74 -8.28
N PHE A 2 11.69 2.51 -7.01
CA PHE A 2 11.03 3.18 -5.89
C PHE A 2 11.24 4.70 -6.02
N PRO A 3 10.19 5.53 -5.82
CA PRO A 3 10.38 6.98 -5.78
C PRO A 3 11.30 7.32 -4.61
N LYS A 4 12.16 8.34 -4.77
CA LYS A 4 12.95 8.80 -3.63
C LYS A 4 11.99 9.40 -2.61
N ILE A 5 12.27 9.21 -1.32
CA ILE A 5 11.41 9.76 -0.26
C ILE A 5 11.26 11.28 -0.37
N ASP A 6 12.29 11.98 -0.85
CA ASP A 6 12.26 13.42 -1.09
C ASP A 6 11.18 13.79 -2.11
N ASP A 7 11.00 12.97 -3.16
CA ASP A 7 9.96 13.19 -4.18
C ASP A 7 8.55 13.05 -3.60
N LEU A 8 8.39 12.16 -2.61
CA LEU A 8 7.13 11.98 -1.88
C LEU A 8 6.84 13.23 -1.04
N LEU A 9 7.83 13.70 -0.29
CA LEU A 9 7.69 14.84 0.63
C LEU A 9 7.50 16.18 -0.09
N GLU A 10 8.08 16.37 -1.27
CA GLU A 10 7.96 17.61 -2.04
C GLU A 10 6.62 17.72 -2.80
N MET A 11 5.77 16.68 -2.81
CA MET A 11 4.51 16.62 -3.58
C MET A 11 4.65 16.91 -5.08
N ARG A 12 5.88 16.89 -5.64
CA ARG A 12 6.15 17.36 -7.00
C ARG A 12 5.75 16.37 -8.09
N THR A 13 5.61 15.08 -7.75
CA THR A 13 5.61 14.01 -8.77
C THR A 13 4.44 13.04 -8.64
N ILE A 14 3.76 12.99 -7.49
CA ILE A 14 2.69 12.02 -7.22
C ILE A 14 1.43 12.75 -6.78
N GLU A 15 0.31 12.50 -7.45
CA GLU A 15 -1.00 13.02 -7.05
C GLU A 15 -1.26 12.69 -5.57
N GLY A 16 -1.55 13.68 -4.73
CA GLY A 16 -1.63 13.53 -3.28
C GLY A 16 -2.62 12.45 -2.77
N SER A 17 -3.50 11.94 -3.63
CA SER A 17 -4.35 10.77 -3.35
C SER A 17 -3.57 9.48 -3.07
N ARG A 18 -2.37 9.35 -3.65
CA ARG A 18 -1.51 8.15 -3.56
C ARG A 18 -0.50 8.18 -2.41
N ILE A 19 -0.50 9.23 -1.59
CA ILE A 19 0.38 9.34 -0.43
C ILE A 19 -0.50 9.52 0.81
N GLU A 20 -0.14 8.84 1.90
CA GLU A 20 -0.70 9.05 3.22
C GLU A 20 0.43 9.32 4.22
N TYR A 21 0.36 10.46 4.92
CA TYR A 21 1.32 10.79 5.96
C TYR A 21 0.78 10.39 7.34
N LYS A 22 1.62 9.73 8.14
CA LYS A 22 1.31 9.36 9.52
C LYS A 22 2.44 9.84 10.43
N LYS A 23 2.08 10.66 11.43
CA LYS A 23 3.03 11.15 12.44
C LYS A 23 3.78 10.03 13.17
N GLY A 24 3.16 8.88 13.35
CA GLY A 24 3.75 7.72 14.00
C GLY A 24 2.99 6.42 13.70
N TRP A 25 3.42 5.34 14.35
CA TRP A 25 2.85 4.01 14.13
C TRP A 25 1.47 3.86 14.79
N ASN A 26 0.45 3.59 13.98
CA ASN A 26 -0.89 3.21 14.43
C ASN A 26 -1.36 1.98 13.64
N PRO A 27 -1.31 0.76 14.24
CA PRO A 27 -1.59 -0.48 13.55
C PRO A 27 -2.93 -0.51 12.81
N VAL A 28 -4.00 -0.01 13.47
CA VAL A 28 -5.36 -0.04 12.91
C VAL A 28 -5.45 0.87 11.69
N LYS A 29 -5.02 2.14 11.84
CA LYS A 29 -5.10 3.12 10.75
C LYS A 29 -4.22 2.70 9.57
N ILE A 30 -3.04 2.15 9.84
CA ILE A 30 -2.12 1.70 8.80
C ILE A 30 -2.69 0.49 8.06
N LEU A 31 -3.25 -0.49 8.77
CA LEU A 31 -3.93 -1.64 8.15
C LEU A 31 -5.08 -1.20 7.23
N HIS A 32 -5.91 -0.26 7.67
CA HIS A 32 -7.01 0.27 6.85
C HIS A 32 -6.50 0.99 5.60
N THR A 33 -5.42 1.77 5.72
CA THR A 33 -4.80 2.44 4.57
C THR A 33 -4.14 1.46 3.61
N ILE A 34 -3.47 0.41 4.11
CA ILE A 34 -2.92 -0.67 3.27
C ILE A 34 -4.05 -1.36 2.49
N CYS A 35 -5.15 -1.70 3.17
CA CYS A 35 -6.33 -2.30 2.54
C CYS A 35 -6.89 -1.40 1.42
N ALA A 36 -7.02 -0.10 1.69
CA ALA A 36 -7.48 0.88 0.71
C ALA A 36 -6.56 1.01 -0.51
N PHE A 37 -5.25 1.08 -0.32
CA PHE A 37 -4.28 1.16 -1.41
C PHE A 37 -4.19 -0.15 -2.20
N ALA A 38 -4.26 -1.31 -1.55
CA ALA A 38 -4.28 -2.60 -2.22
C ALA A 38 -5.54 -2.81 -3.07
N ASN A 39 -6.68 -2.27 -2.65
CA ASN A 39 -7.94 -2.31 -3.39
C ASN A 39 -7.93 -1.42 -4.63
N ASP A 40 -7.30 -0.25 -4.55
CA ASP A 40 -7.06 0.67 -5.67
C ASP A 40 -8.30 0.84 -6.59
N ILE A 41 -9.42 1.29 -6.03
CA ILE A 41 -10.70 1.39 -6.74
C ILE A 41 -10.65 2.31 -7.97
N GLU A 42 -9.75 3.28 -7.97
CA GLU A 42 -9.54 4.21 -9.10
C GLU A 42 -8.48 3.70 -10.11
N ASN A 43 -7.89 2.52 -9.90
CA ASN A 43 -6.85 1.92 -10.75
C ASN A 43 -5.64 2.83 -11.02
N ILE A 44 -5.13 3.52 -10.00
CA ILE A 44 -3.97 4.42 -10.11
C ILE A 44 -2.64 3.75 -9.70
N GLY A 45 -2.68 2.47 -9.36
CA GLY A 45 -1.52 1.64 -9.03
C GLY A 45 -1.21 1.55 -7.54
N GLY A 46 -2.18 1.87 -6.66
CA GLY A 46 -1.98 1.88 -5.21
C GLY A 46 -1.25 3.14 -4.71
N GLY A 47 -0.49 3.03 -3.62
CA GLY A 47 0.12 4.19 -2.99
C GLY A 47 1.17 3.91 -1.91
N TYR A 48 1.52 4.97 -1.20
CA TYR A 48 2.62 5.05 -0.25
C TYR A 48 2.13 5.56 1.10
N ILE A 49 2.56 4.90 2.17
CA ILE A 49 2.31 5.37 3.55
C ILE A 49 3.66 5.80 4.12
N VAL A 50 3.80 7.08 4.47
CA VAL A 50 5.03 7.63 5.06
C VAL A 50 4.81 7.82 6.56
N ILE A 51 5.53 7.06 7.37
CA ILE A 51 5.44 7.07 8.83
C ILE A 51 6.61 7.89 9.40
N GLY A 52 6.28 8.79 10.34
CA GLY A 52 7.20 9.76 10.94
C GLY A 52 7.02 11.19 10.41
N VAL A 53 5.99 11.42 9.59
CA VAL A 53 5.68 12.74 9.00
C VAL A 53 4.27 13.15 9.42
N GLU A 54 4.13 14.33 10.01
CA GLU A 54 2.83 14.88 10.38
C GLU A 54 2.18 15.54 9.16
N GLU A 55 0.88 15.32 8.97
CA GLU A 55 0.09 15.98 7.93
C GLU A 55 -0.65 17.17 8.53
N LYS A 56 -0.65 18.29 7.83
CA LYS A 56 -1.51 19.44 8.14
C LYS A 56 -2.07 20.02 6.85
N ASP A 57 -3.39 20.12 6.78
CA ASP A 57 -4.11 20.66 5.62
C ASP A 57 -3.69 19.99 4.29
N GLY A 58 -3.51 18.65 4.33
CA GLY A 58 -3.08 17.85 3.19
C GLY A 58 -1.58 17.84 2.94
N SER A 59 -0.79 18.70 3.59
CA SER A 59 0.64 18.88 3.31
C SER A 59 1.53 18.26 4.40
N PRO A 60 2.66 17.62 4.04
CA PRO A 60 3.61 17.12 5.01
C PRO A 60 4.28 18.29 5.76
N GLN A 61 4.40 18.16 7.07
CA GLN A 61 5.13 19.12 7.90
C GLN A 61 6.61 18.75 7.93
N LEU A 62 7.44 19.70 7.53
CA LEU A 62 8.90 19.61 7.55
C LEU A 62 9.49 20.58 8.59
N PRO A 63 10.58 20.20 9.28
CA PRO A 63 11.24 18.88 9.22
C PRO A 63 10.35 17.76 9.79
N PRO A 64 10.52 16.51 9.34
CA PRO A 64 9.74 15.38 9.84
C PRO A 64 9.88 15.20 11.36
N VAL A 65 8.87 14.58 11.98
CA VAL A 65 8.95 14.23 13.41
C VAL A 65 9.94 13.07 13.61
N GLY A 66 9.93 12.12 12.67
CA GLY A 66 10.71 10.88 12.72
C GLY A 66 10.08 9.81 13.59
N ILE A 67 10.64 8.61 13.52
CA ILE A 67 10.38 7.50 14.44
C ILE A 67 11.66 7.13 15.18
N ASP A 68 11.55 6.44 16.32
CA ASP A 68 12.73 5.92 16.99
C ASP A 68 13.31 4.73 16.23
N LYS A 69 14.62 4.76 15.97
CA LYS A 69 15.32 3.71 15.22
C LYS A 69 15.20 2.34 15.90
N GLY A 70 15.13 2.29 17.23
CA GLY A 70 14.94 1.07 18.00
C GLY A 70 13.58 0.40 17.77
N GLN A 71 12.59 1.14 17.28
CA GLN A 71 11.23 0.63 17.05
C GLN A 71 11.03 -0.02 15.67
N ILE A 72 11.94 0.20 14.72
CA ILE A 72 11.78 -0.23 13.32
C ILE A 72 11.59 -1.75 13.20
N ASP A 73 12.40 -2.55 13.89
CA ASP A 73 12.29 -4.01 13.85
C ASP A 73 10.94 -4.50 14.43
N SER A 74 10.49 -3.88 15.52
CA SER A 74 9.18 -4.17 16.12
C SER A 74 8.04 -3.82 15.18
N ILE A 75 8.13 -2.67 14.51
CA ILE A 75 7.14 -2.21 13.54
C ILE A 75 7.05 -3.19 12.36
N ASN A 76 8.17 -3.64 11.81
CA ASN A 76 8.18 -4.59 10.69
C ASN A 76 7.57 -5.95 11.06
N LYS A 77 7.86 -6.46 12.27
CA LYS A 77 7.24 -7.70 12.77
C LYS A 77 5.74 -7.53 12.98
N GLU A 78 5.31 -6.39 13.50
CA GLU A 78 3.89 -6.10 13.66
C GLU A 78 3.20 -5.94 12.30
N LEU A 79 3.81 -5.22 11.35
CA LEU A 79 3.30 -5.05 10.00
C LEU A 79 3.05 -6.39 9.29
N LEU A 80 3.97 -7.36 9.44
CA LEU A 80 3.77 -8.70 8.91
C LEU A 80 2.54 -9.39 9.54
N ASN A 81 2.38 -9.27 10.86
CA ASN A 81 1.21 -9.84 11.55
C ASN A 81 -0.10 -9.16 11.12
N LEU A 82 -0.09 -7.84 10.91
CA LEU A 82 -1.23 -7.10 10.38
C LEU A 82 -1.59 -7.52 8.96
N SER A 83 -0.58 -7.79 8.13
CA SER A 83 -0.74 -8.21 6.75
C SER A 83 -1.50 -9.54 6.63
N TYR A 84 -1.31 -10.46 7.59
CA TYR A 84 -2.08 -11.70 7.69
C TYR A 84 -3.54 -11.51 8.16
N LEU A 85 -3.92 -10.30 8.59
CA LEU A 85 -5.31 -9.97 8.90
C LEU A 85 -6.11 -9.53 7.67
N LEU A 86 -5.44 -9.26 6.56
CA LEU A 86 -6.09 -9.00 5.28
C LEU A 86 -6.60 -10.31 4.69
N ASP A 87 -7.79 -10.24 4.09
CA ASP A 87 -8.42 -11.35 3.39
C ASP A 87 -8.81 -10.90 1.98
N PRO A 88 -8.17 -11.41 0.91
CA PRO A 88 -7.02 -12.33 0.93
C PRO A 88 -5.75 -11.73 1.57
N VAL A 89 -4.76 -12.57 1.90
CA VAL A 89 -3.50 -12.07 2.48
C VAL A 89 -2.80 -11.12 1.52
N TYR A 90 -2.33 -9.99 2.04
CA TYR A 90 -1.58 -8.99 1.29
C TYR A 90 -0.47 -8.43 2.18
N ILE A 91 0.77 -8.42 1.67
CA ILE A 91 1.95 -7.96 2.40
C ILE A 91 2.53 -6.74 1.65
N PRO A 92 2.55 -5.53 2.23
CA PRO A 92 3.17 -4.36 1.61
C PRO A 92 4.70 -4.43 1.67
N SER A 93 5.37 -3.57 0.92
CA SER A 93 6.83 -3.47 0.90
C SER A 93 7.32 -2.33 1.80
N PRO A 94 7.93 -2.62 2.97
CA PRO A 94 8.51 -1.59 3.83
C PRO A 94 9.91 -1.17 3.34
N GLU A 95 10.20 0.12 3.43
CA GLU A 95 11.49 0.73 3.14
C GLU A 95 11.84 1.73 4.25
N TYR A 96 13.11 1.77 4.64
CA TYR A 96 13.63 2.70 5.63
C TYR A 96 14.35 3.85 4.95
N ALA A 97 14.13 5.06 5.45
CA ALA A 97 14.76 6.26 4.92
C ALA A 97 15.12 7.24 6.04
N VAL A 98 16.07 8.13 5.75
CA VAL A 98 16.48 9.21 6.66
C VAL A 98 16.35 10.53 5.93
N VAL A 99 15.56 11.45 6.49
CA VAL A 99 15.35 12.80 5.95
C VAL A 99 15.60 13.81 7.07
N ASP A 100 16.43 14.82 6.82
CA ASP A 100 16.81 15.84 7.82
C ASP A 100 17.33 15.23 9.15
N GLY A 101 18.02 14.09 9.07
CA GLY A 101 18.53 13.36 10.24
C GLY A 101 17.45 12.65 11.06
N LYS A 102 16.24 12.52 10.53
CA LYS A 102 15.11 11.80 11.13
C LYS A 102 14.85 10.50 10.40
N ASP A 103 14.72 9.42 11.17
CA ASP A 103 14.36 8.10 10.68
C ASP A 103 12.88 8.05 10.27
N LEU A 104 12.58 7.50 9.11
CA LEU A 104 11.24 7.34 8.54
C LEU A 104 11.03 5.90 8.05
N LEU A 105 9.76 5.47 8.03
CA LEU A 105 9.36 4.22 7.38
C LEU A 105 8.36 4.50 6.27
N LEU A 106 8.70 4.06 5.07
CA LEU A 106 7.85 4.07 3.90
C LEU A 106 7.24 2.68 3.73
N ASN A 107 5.92 2.57 3.64
CA ASN A 107 5.26 1.34 3.21
C ASN A 107 4.64 1.56 1.84
N GLU A 108 5.18 0.89 0.82
CA GLU A 108 4.57 0.84 -0.50
C GLU A 108 3.49 -0.26 -0.51
N ALA A 109 2.27 0.15 -0.86
CA ALA A 109 1.14 -0.72 -1.06
C ALA A 109 0.64 -0.57 -2.50
N ILE A 110 1.21 -1.36 -3.41
CA ILE A 110 0.75 -1.45 -4.80
C ILE A 110 -0.60 -2.16 -4.91
N VAL A 111 -1.30 -1.98 -6.03
CA VAL A 111 -2.53 -2.72 -6.34
C VAL A 111 -2.31 -4.23 -6.16
N GLY A 112 -3.18 -4.86 -5.38
CA GLY A 112 -3.06 -6.27 -5.09
C GLY A 112 -3.73 -7.13 -6.17
N PRO A 113 -3.12 -8.27 -6.58
CA PRO A 113 -3.62 -9.10 -7.68
C PRO A 113 -4.90 -9.88 -7.33
N SER A 114 -5.25 -9.93 -6.05
CA SER A 114 -6.35 -10.70 -5.47
C SER A 114 -7.43 -9.82 -4.85
N ARG A 115 -7.52 -8.54 -5.26
CA ARG A 115 -8.62 -7.65 -4.85
C ARG A 115 -9.98 -8.27 -5.19
N PRO A 116 -11.03 -8.01 -4.40
CA PRO A 116 -11.05 -7.08 -3.28
C PRO A 116 -10.49 -7.67 -1.98
N TYR A 117 -9.78 -6.83 -1.22
CA TYR A 117 -9.25 -7.08 0.10
C TYR A 117 -10.15 -6.48 1.17
N ARG A 118 -10.36 -7.22 2.26
CA ARG A 118 -11.01 -6.73 3.48
C ARG A 118 -10.08 -6.88 4.69
N CYS A 119 -10.28 -6.04 5.69
CA CYS A 119 -9.57 -6.12 6.96
C CYS A 119 -10.53 -5.90 8.14
N PRO A 120 -10.16 -6.32 9.36
CA PRO A 120 -10.98 -6.07 10.55
C PRO A 120 -11.10 -4.57 10.87
N ASP A 121 -12.26 -4.15 11.38
CA ASP A 121 -12.49 -2.75 11.76
C ASP A 121 -11.71 -2.38 13.04
N SER A 122 -11.47 -3.38 13.90
CA SER A 122 -10.68 -3.25 15.13
C SER A 122 -9.66 -4.38 15.28
N ILE A 123 -8.50 -4.05 15.84
CA ILE A 123 -7.46 -5.03 16.17
C ILE A 123 -7.57 -5.35 17.67
N SER A 124 -8.37 -6.36 18.01
CA SER A 124 -8.34 -6.98 19.35
C SER A 124 -7.46 -8.23 19.32
N LYS A 125 -6.84 -8.54 20.48
CA LYS A 125 -6.09 -9.79 20.68
C LYS A 125 -7.02 -11.00 20.58
N ASP A 126 -8.26 -10.86 21.05
CA ASP A 126 -9.26 -11.92 21.00
C ASP A 126 -10.03 -11.90 19.69
N LYS A 127 -9.89 -12.96 18.88
CA LYS A 127 -10.58 -13.13 17.59
C LYS A 127 -12.11 -13.00 17.70
N LYS A 128 -12.69 -13.31 18.87
CA LYS A 128 -14.15 -13.20 19.12
C LYS A 128 -14.63 -11.75 19.27
N ASP A 129 -13.73 -10.84 19.67
CA ASP A 129 -14.03 -9.42 19.89
C ASP A 129 -13.65 -8.54 18.68
N ARG A 130 -13.20 -9.16 17.58
CA ARG A 130 -12.91 -8.41 16.36
C ARG A 130 -14.22 -7.94 15.75
N ALA A 131 -14.36 -6.61 15.64
CA ALA A 131 -15.52 -5.97 15.06
C ALA A 131 -15.51 -6.22 13.55
N GLY A 132 -16.19 -7.28 13.10
CA GLY A 132 -16.42 -7.58 11.69
C GLY A 132 -15.18 -7.54 10.78
N SER A 133 -15.41 -7.51 9.48
CA SER A 133 -14.38 -7.19 8.49
C SER A 133 -15.04 -6.41 7.37
N SER A 134 -14.37 -5.37 6.91
CA SER A 134 -14.92 -4.43 5.94
C SER A 134 -13.92 -4.15 4.84
N TYR A 135 -14.44 -3.72 3.69
CA TYR A 135 -13.63 -3.18 2.62
C TYR A 135 -13.29 -1.72 2.94
N TYR A 136 -12.03 -1.37 2.72
CA TYR A 136 -11.56 0.01 2.80
C TYR A 136 -11.12 0.44 1.41
N ILE A 137 -11.39 1.69 1.08
CA ILE A 137 -11.04 2.28 -0.21
C ILE A 137 -10.46 3.67 -0.01
N ARG A 138 -9.65 4.09 -0.97
CA ARG A 138 -9.16 5.45 -1.07
C ARG A 138 -10.17 6.27 -1.85
N LYS A 139 -10.71 7.32 -1.25
CA LYS A 139 -11.46 8.37 -1.96
C LYS A 139 -10.72 9.68 -1.77
N LEU A 140 -10.27 10.28 -2.88
CA LEU A 140 -9.41 11.46 -2.85
C LEU A 140 -8.18 11.19 -1.97
N SER A 141 -7.94 12.00 -0.93
CA SER A 141 -6.86 11.84 0.05
C SER A 141 -7.31 11.14 1.35
N SER A 142 -8.46 10.46 1.35
CA SER A 142 -9.01 9.86 2.57
C SER A 142 -9.23 8.36 2.45
N THR A 143 -8.87 7.65 3.51
CA THR A 143 -9.17 6.23 3.69
C THR A 143 -10.53 6.11 4.35
N ILE A 144 -11.50 5.51 3.66
CA ILE A 144 -12.85 5.32 4.17
C ILE A 144 -13.27 3.86 4.15
N LYS A 145 -14.18 3.50 5.05
CA LYS A 145 -14.91 2.24 4.97
C LYS A 145 -15.88 2.30 3.79
N ALA A 146 -15.85 1.29 2.92
CA ALA A 146 -16.71 1.25 1.74
C ALA A 146 -18.18 1.12 2.17
N GLY A 147 -19.04 1.95 1.58
CA GLY A 147 -20.49 1.76 1.62
C GLY A 147 -20.96 0.73 0.59
N LYS A 148 -22.27 0.50 0.50
CA LYS A 148 -22.84 -0.48 -0.45
C LYS A 148 -22.51 -0.17 -1.91
N ASP A 149 -22.64 1.08 -2.32
CA ASP A 149 -22.37 1.49 -3.71
C ASP A 149 -20.88 1.39 -4.04
N ASP A 150 -20.02 1.71 -3.06
CA ASP A 150 -18.57 1.62 -3.17
C ASP A 150 -18.10 0.17 -3.25
N GLU A 151 -18.70 -0.73 -2.48
CA GLU A 151 -18.44 -2.16 -2.57
C GLU A 151 -18.82 -2.67 -3.97
N MET A 152 -20.01 -2.33 -4.46
CA MET A 152 -20.45 -2.75 -5.79
C MET A 152 -19.47 -2.29 -6.88
N ARG A 153 -19.03 -1.03 -6.83
CA ARG A 153 -18.00 -0.49 -7.73
C ARG A 153 -16.66 -1.24 -7.57
N LEU A 154 -16.23 -1.49 -6.34
CA LEU A 154 -14.98 -2.21 -6.06
C LEU A 154 -15.01 -3.62 -6.64
N PHE A 155 -16.12 -4.35 -6.50
CA PHE A 155 -16.28 -5.68 -7.09
C PHE A 155 -16.24 -5.63 -8.63
N ASP A 156 -16.90 -4.65 -9.24
CA ASP A 156 -16.89 -4.48 -10.70
C ASP A 156 -15.48 -4.20 -11.25
N VAL A 157 -14.75 -3.30 -10.60
CA VAL A 157 -13.33 -3.00 -10.92
C VAL A 157 -12.41 -4.20 -10.68
N SER A 158 -12.71 -4.99 -9.65
CA SER A 158 -11.90 -6.18 -9.31
C SER A 158 -12.10 -7.33 -10.30
N ASN A 159 -13.30 -7.49 -10.85
CA ASN A 159 -13.60 -8.50 -11.87
C ASN A 159 -12.89 -8.21 -13.20
N HIS A 160 -12.62 -6.95 -13.51
CA HIS A 160 -11.91 -6.53 -14.72
C HIS A 160 -10.40 -6.53 -14.48
N ARG A 161 -9.77 -7.72 -14.52
CA ARG A 161 -8.30 -7.80 -14.54
C ARG A 161 -7.76 -7.19 -15.84
N PRO A 162 -6.93 -6.13 -15.81
CA PRO A 162 -6.33 -5.52 -17.00
C PRO A 162 -5.58 -6.54 -17.87
N PHE A 163 -5.48 -6.30 -19.17
CA PHE A 163 -4.88 -7.27 -20.12
C PHE A 163 -3.41 -7.58 -19.79
N ASP A 164 -2.64 -6.55 -19.44
CA ASP A 164 -1.25 -6.59 -18.98
C ASP A 164 -1.04 -7.40 -17.69
N CYS A 165 -2.07 -7.54 -16.86
CA CYS A 165 -2.03 -8.35 -15.63
C CYS A 165 -2.46 -9.82 -15.85
N ARG A 166 -2.82 -10.23 -17.06
CA ARG A 166 -3.23 -11.61 -17.38
C ARG A 166 -2.02 -12.41 -17.83
N ALA A 167 -1.73 -13.52 -17.16
CA ALA A 167 -0.83 -14.52 -17.70
C ALA A 167 -1.45 -15.10 -18.98
N ASN A 168 -0.64 -15.26 -20.04
CA ASN A 168 -1.07 -15.96 -21.24
C ASN A 168 -0.80 -17.47 -21.09
N PRO A 169 -1.81 -18.31 -20.79
CA PRO A 169 -1.60 -19.74 -20.56
C PRO A 169 -1.20 -20.50 -21.84
N SER A 170 -1.41 -19.94 -23.03
CA SER A 170 -1.00 -20.56 -24.29
C SER A 170 0.44 -20.25 -24.68
N ALA A 171 1.12 -19.33 -23.97
CA ALA A 171 2.51 -19.01 -24.26
C ALA A 171 3.42 -20.21 -23.93
N THR A 172 4.32 -20.51 -24.85
CA THR A 172 5.29 -21.61 -24.76
C THR A 172 6.71 -21.07 -24.88
N ILE A 173 7.72 -21.90 -24.57
CA ILE A 173 9.13 -21.53 -24.73
C ILE A 173 9.46 -21.14 -26.19
N ALA A 174 8.75 -21.71 -27.17
CA ALA A 174 8.94 -21.40 -28.59
C ALA A 174 8.54 -19.96 -28.96
N ASP A 175 7.72 -19.30 -28.14
CA ASP A 175 7.31 -17.90 -28.35
C ASP A 175 8.37 -16.89 -27.87
N LEU A 176 9.36 -17.34 -27.10
CA LEU A 176 10.48 -16.52 -26.65
C LEU A 176 11.51 -16.38 -27.77
N ARG A 177 11.86 -15.14 -28.15
CA ARG A 177 12.94 -14.89 -29.12
C ARG A 177 14.31 -14.99 -28.43
N PRO A 178 15.18 -15.94 -28.80
CA PRO A 178 16.48 -16.11 -28.15
C PRO A 178 17.37 -14.87 -28.28
N SER A 179 17.31 -14.16 -29.41
CA SER A 179 18.10 -12.94 -29.63
C SER A 179 17.82 -11.86 -28.59
N LEU A 180 16.55 -11.66 -28.21
CA LEU A 180 16.17 -10.67 -27.18
C LEU A 180 16.60 -11.12 -25.77
N LEU A 181 16.57 -12.42 -25.49
CA LEU A 181 17.06 -12.97 -24.22
C LEU A 181 18.56 -12.77 -24.08
N TYR A 182 19.34 -13.07 -25.13
CA TYR A 182 20.79 -12.85 -25.11
C TYR A 182 21.16 -11.37 -24.99
N GLU A 183 20.41 -10.47 -25.64
CA GLU A 183 20.61 -9.02 -25.48
C GLU A 183 20.35 -8.56 -24.05
N TYR A 184 19.28 -9.05 -23.42
CA TYR A 184 18.92 -8.69 -22.04
C TYR A 184 19.92 -9.25 -21.02
N LEU A 185 20.36 -10.50 -21.19
CA LEU A 185 21.29 -11.19 -20.27
C LEU A 185 22.77 -10.86 -20.52
N GLY A 186 23.10 -10.35 -21.71
CA GLY A 186 24.47 -9.94 -22.08
C GLY A 186 24.85 -8.54 -21.63
N ARG A 187 23.95 -7.85 -20.92
CA ARG A 187 24.22 -6.60 -20.18
C ARG A 187 24.45 -6.89 -18.71
#